data_AF-A0A1S2K8G3-F1
#
_entry.id   AF-A0A1S2K8G3-F1
#
_cell.length_a   1.000
_cell.length_b   1.000
_cell.length_c   1.000
_cell.angle_alpha   90.00
_cell.angle_beta   90.00
_cell.angle_gamma   90.00
#
_symmetry.space_group_name_H-M   'P 1'
#
loop_
_entity.id
_entity.type
_entity.pdbx_description
1 polymer ?
#
loop_
_entity_poly.entity_id
_entity_poly.type
_entity_poly.pdbx_seq_one_letter_code
_entity_poly.pdbx_strand_id
1 'polypeptide(L)'
;MAHVSVRRSNDLPACSRCNGPLILAAQMPQLDASGNPITLELCAACDAGDTAAGVLVRFFTSGAANDTSRAHEGAELLLAFQKEIMAAHGYVLVDNPGPAAAFPPHTGMPPKGVG
;
A
#
# COMPACT_ATOMS: atom_id res chain seq x y z
N MET A 1 -7.28 -8.10 -14.63
CA MET A 1 -7.13 -6.65 -14.45
C MET A 1 -7.09 -6.39 -12.96
N ALA A 2 -5.93 -6.05 -12.39
CA ALA A 2 -5.85 -5.62 -11.01
C ALA A 2 -6.35 -4.17 -10.93
N HIS A 3 -7.49 -3.95 -10.26
CA HIS A 3 -8.00 -2.61 -10.03
C HIS A 3 -7.30 -2.02 -8.83
N VAL A 4 -6.36 -1.09 -9.06
CA VAL A 4 -5.82 -0.26 -7.98
C VAL A 4 -6.85 0.83 -7.68
N SER A 5 -7.67 0.64 -6.65
CA SER A 5 -8.60 1.69 -6.17
C SER A 5 -7.93 2.52 -5.08
N VAL A 6 -7.71 3.81 -5.34
CA VAL A 6 -7.23 4.76 -4.32
C VAL A 6 -8.46 5.44 -3.70
N ARG A 7 -8.74 5.17 -2.42
CA ARG A 7 -9.84 5.81 -1.67
C ARG A 7 -9.28 6.90 -0.75
N ARG A 8 -10.04 7.98 -0.54
CA ARG A 8 -9.69 9.02 0.44
C ARG A 8 -9.79 8.44 1.85
N SER A 9 -9.01 8.97 2.80
CA SER A 9 -8.95 8.49 4.20
C SER A 9 -10.34 8.34 4.88
N ASN A 10 -11.31 9.20 4.54
CA ASN A 10 -12.69 9.12 5.07
C ASN A 10 -13.54 7.96 4.48
N ASP A 11 -13.05 7.29 3.43
CA ASP A 11 -13.75 6.21 2.71
C ASP A 11 -12.99 4.87 2.81
N LEU A 12 -11.98 4.78 3.69
CA LEU A 12 -11.31 3.51 3.94
C LEU A 12 -12.27 2.57 4.68
N PRO A 13 -12.26 1.25 4.35
CA PRO A 13 -13.03 0.28 5.11
C PRO A 13 -12.54 0.23 6.57
N ALA A 14 -13.38 -0.31 7.46
CA ALA A 14 -12.94 -0.62 8.81
C ALA A 14 -11.91 -1.76 8.78
N CYS A 15 -10.95 -1.73 9.71
CA CYS A 15 -9.94 -2.76 9.82
C CYS A 15 -10.58 -4.14 10.01
N SER A 16 -10.20 -5.11 9.20
CA SER A 16 -10.71 -6.48 9.28
C SER A 16 -10.44 -7.16 10.63
N ARG A 17 -9.38 -6.74 11.34
CA ARG A 17 -8.91 -7.35 12.61
C ARG A 17 -9.62 -6.79 13.84
N CYS A 18 -9.86 -5.49 13.90
CA CYS A 18 -10.39 -4.83 15.10
C CYS A 18 -11.60 -3.92 14.85
N ASN A 19 -12.06 -3.82 13.60
CA ASN A 19 -13.12 -2.92 13.14
C ASN A 19 -12.83 -1.42 13.41
N GLY A 20 -11.58 -1.08 13.70
CA GLY A 20 -11.11 0.30 13.92
C GLY A 20 -10.79 1.04 12.63
N PRO A 21 -10.45 2.34 12.72
CA PRO A 21 -10.06 3.14 11.56
C PRO A 21 -8.73 2.63 10.97
N LEU A 22 -8.67 2.54 9.65
CA LEU A 22 -7.44 2.27 8.91
C LEU A 22 -6.70 3.58 8.60
N ILE A 23 -5.38 3.52 8.69
CA ILE A 23 -4.47 4.56 8.16
C ILE A 23 -4.27 4.34 6.67
N LEU A 24 -4.14 3.07 6.25
CA LEU A 24 -3.93 2.68 4.87
C LEU A 24 -4.70 1.39 4.58
N ALA A 25 -5.31 1.32 3.40
CA ALA A 25 -5.82 0.09 2.81
C ALA A 25 -5.40 0.02 1.35
N ALA A 26 -4.79 -1.08 0.93
CA ALA A 26 -4.42 -1.33 -0.45
C ALA A 26 -4.70 -2.78 -0.83
N GLN A 27 -4.96 -3.01 -2.11
CA GLN A 27 -5.05 -4.36 -2.67
C GLN A 27 -3.84 -4.59 -3.54
N MET A 28 -3.11 -5.68 -3.30
CA MET A 28 -2.01 -6.06 -4.16
C MET A 28 -2.54 -6.53 -5.52
N PRO A 29 -1.80 -6.31 -6.61
CA PRO A 29 -2.18 -6.83 -7.91
C PRO A 29 -2.09 -8.36 -8.01
N GLN A 30 -1.37 -8.99 -7.08
CA GLN A 30 -1.20 -10.44 -7.00
C GLN A 30 -2.29 -11.08 -6.14
N LEU A 31 -2.64 -12.32 -6.47
CA LEU A 31 -3.53 -13.15 -5.67
C LEU A 31 -2.71 -14.01 -4.69
N ASP A 32 -3.31 -14.39 -3.58
CA ASP A 32 -2.75 -15.35 -2.65
C ASP A 32 -2.74 -16.77 -3.25
N ALA A 33 -2.17 -17.75 -2.53
CA ALA A 33 -2.08 -19.13 -2.99
C ALA A 33 -3.45 -19.80 -3.20
N SER A 34 -4.51 -19.24 -2.63
CA SER A 34 -5.89 -19.69 -2.78
C SER A 34 -6.64 -18.92 -3.87
N GLY A 35 -5.99 -17.99 -4.58
CA GLY A 35 -6.59 -17.17 -5.63
C GLY A 35 -7.36 -15.95 -5.13
N ASN A 36 -7.22 -15.57 -3.85
CA ASN A 36 -7.90 -14.39 -3.31
C ASN A 36 -7.04 -13.13 -3.41
N PRO A 37 -7.63 -11.93 -3.53
CA PRO A 37 -6.86 -10.69 -3.49
C PRO A 37 -6.13 -10.51 -2.15
N ILE A 38 -4.83 -10.23 -2.20
CA ILE A 38 -4.06 -9.91 -0.99
C ILE A 38 -4.38 -8.47 -0.60
N THR A 39 -4.91 -8.29 0.61
CA THR A 39 -5.25 -6.97 1.16
C THR A 39 -4.21 -6.54 2.18
N LEU A 40 -3.66 -5.34 1.99
CA LEU A 40 -2.75 -4.66 2.90
C LEU A 40 -3.58 -3.69 3.74
N GLU A 41 -3.59 -3.87 5.05
CA GLU A 41 -4.26 -2.97 6.00
C GLU A 41 -3.23 -2.47 7.02
N LEU A 42 -3.18 -1.15 7.23
CA LEU A 42 -2.41 -0.53 8.30
C LEU A 42 -3.39 0.10 9.31
N CYS A 43 -3.40 -0.44 10.53
CA CYS A 43 -4.24 -0.01 11.64
C CYS A 43 -3.37 0.35 12.85
N ALA A 44 -3.56 1.55 13.40
CA ALA A 44 -2.82 1.98 14.58
C ALA A 44 -3.01 1.04 15.79
N ALA A 45 -4.20 0.46 15.96
CA ALA A 45 -4.49 -0.40 17.11
C ALA A 45 -3.84 -1.79 16.98
N CYS A 46 -3.76 -2.33 15.77
CA CYS A 46 -3.24 -3.67 15.55
C CYS A 46 -1.74 -3.70 15.25
N ASP A 47 -1.21 -2.70 14.54
CA ASP A 47 0.14 -2.73 13.98
C ASP A 47 1.16 -1.90 14.79
N ALA A 48 0.73 -1.15 15.81
CA ALA A 48 1.65 -0.28 16.56
C ALA A 48 2.81 -1.02 17.26
N GLY A 49 2.66 -2.33 17.50
CA GLY A 49 3.67 -3.19 18.11
C GLY A 49 4.59 -3.91 17.12
N ASP A 50 4.27 -3.86 15.82
CA ASP A 50 5.00 -4.58 14.78
C ASP A 50 6.25 -3.81 14.34
N THR A 51 7.12 -4.46 13.57
CA THR A 51 8.45 -3.91 13.27
C THR A 51 8.37 -2.78 12.23
N ALA A 52 8.11 -3.09 10.96
CA ALA A 52 8.02 -2.06 9.93
C ALA A 52 6.66 -1.36 9.97
N ALA A 53 5.58 -2.11 10.21
CA ALA A 53 4.23 -1.56 10.33
C ALA A 53 4.12 -0.57 11.51
N GLY A 54 4.72 -0.87 12.66
CA GLY A 54 4.71 0.03 13.81
C GLY A 54 5.48 1.34 13.57
N VAL A 55 6.60 1.28 12.85
CA VAL A 55 7.34 2.51 12.44
C VAL A 55 6.51 3.33 11.45
N LEU A 56 5.87 2.67 10.48
CA LEU A 56 5.02 3.34 9.51
C LEU A 56 3.78 3.99 10.16
N VAL A 57 3.16 3.34 11.15
CA VAL A 57 2.09 3.93 11.98
C VAL A 57 2.58 5.22 12.62
N ARG A 58 3.75 5.22 13.27
CA ARG A 58 4.31 6.41 13.92
C ARG A 58 4.60 7.54 12.92
N PHE A 59 5.09 7.19 11.73
CA PHE A 59 5.31 8.15 10.65
C PHE A 59 4.01 8.86 10.26
N PHE A 60 2.91 8.13 10.04
CA PHE A 60 1.62 8.75 9.73
C PHE A 60 1.05 9.55 10.90
N THR A 61 1.05 9.00 12.12
CA THR A 61 0.43 9.66 13.28
C THR A 61 1.19 10.90 13.74
N SER A 62 2.48 11.02 13.45
CA SER A 62 3.28 12.22 13.75
C SER A 62 3.05 13.36 12.76
N GLY A 63 2.28 13.13 11.69
CA GLY A 63 2.07 14.09 10.61
C GLY A 63 3.23 14.17 9.61
N ALA A 64 4.26 13.33 9.75
CA ALA A 64 5.42 13.29 8.87
C ALA A 64 5.06 12.99 7.40
N ALA A 65 3.97 12.23 7.19
CA ALA A 65 3.45 11.94 5.85
C ALA A 65 2.96 13.18 5.08
N ASN A 66 2.71 14.31 5.77
CA ASN A 66 2.35 15.57 5.13
C ASN A 66 3.58 16.43 4.79
N ASP A 67 4.78 16.04 5.22
CA ASP A 67 6.03 16.72 4.92
C ASP A 67 6.66 16.12 3.66
N THR A 68 6.59 16.88 2.56
CA THR A 68 7.14 16.46 1.27
C THR A 68 8.65 16.24 1.29
N SER A 69 9.39 16.87 2.21
CA SER A 69 10.83 16.62 2.35
C SER A 69 11.14 15.20 2.85
N ARG A 70 10.16 14.56 3.49
CA ARG A 70 10.24 13.20 4.02
C ARG A 70 9.57 12.17 3.11
N ALA A 71 9.22 12.54 1.88
CA ALA A 71 8.57 11.63 0.93
C ALA A 71 9.42 10.38 0.65
N HIS A 72 10.75 10.52 0.60
CA HIS A 72 11.66 9.39 0.40
C HIS A 72 11.62 8.40 1.56
N GLU A 73 11.72 8.91 2.79
CA GLU A 73 11.56 8.10 4.01
C GLU A 73 10.20 7.39 4.03
N GLY A 74 9.12 8.11 3.72
CA GLY A 74 7.78 7.52 3.63
C GLY A 74 7.69 6.37 2.62
N ALA A 75 8.36 6.49 1.47
CA ALA A 75 8.42 5.43 0.48
C ALA A 75 9.22 4.21 0.96
N GLU A 76 10.34 4.41 1.65
CA GLU A 76 11.14 3.32 2.24
C GLU A 76 10.36 2.58 3.33
N LEU A 77 9.63 3.32 4.18
CA LEU A 77 8.80 2.73 5.23
C LEU A 77 7.62 1.93 4.64
N LEU A 78 6.99 2.42 3.58
CA LEU A 78 5.95 1.68 2.85
C LEU A 78 6.50 0.38 2.24
N LEU A 79 7.71 0.42 1.67
CA LEU A 79 8.36 -0.76 1.11
C LEU A 79 8.69 -1.79 2.19
N ALA A 80 9.22 -1.34 3.33
CA ALA A 80 9.52 -2.21 4.47
C ALA A 80 8.26 -2.87 5.03
N PHE A 81 7.18 -2.10 5.19
CA PHE A 81 5.87 -2.61 5.59
C PHE A 81 5.34 -3.66 4.59
N GLN A 82 5.42 -3.37 3.29
CA GLN A 82 5.00 -4.32 2.26
C GLN A 82 5.80 -5.63 2.33
N LYS A 83 7.12 -5.55 2.52
CA LYS A 83 7.99 -6.72 2.72
C LYS A 83 7.58 -7.54 3.94
N GLU A 84 7.30 -6.88 5.08
CA GLU A 84 6.86 -7.53 6.32
C GLU A 84 5.54 -8.30 6.12
N ILE A 85 4.53 -7.66 5.51
CA ILE A 85 3.25 -8.31 5.25
C ILE A 85 3.40 -9.46 4.25
N MET A 86 4.14 -9.25 3.16
CA MET A 86 4.38 -10.32 2.18
C MET A 86 5.07 -11.53 2.83
N ALA A 87 6.09 -11.31 3.66
CA ALA A 87 6.79 -12.38 4.35
C ALA A 87 5.85 -13.15 5.30
N ALA A 88 4.96 -12.47 6.02
CA ALA A 88 3.94 -13.09 6.87
C ALA A 88 2.99 -14.00 6.07
N HIS A 89 2.75 -13.69 4.79
CA HIS A 89 1.96 -14.48 3.85
C HIS A 89 2.79 -15.50 3.04
N GLY A 90 4.08 -15.68 3.35
CA GLY A 90 4.96 -16.64 2.67
C GLY A 90 5.50 -16.16 1.31
N TYR A 91 5.40 -14.86 1.02
CA TYR A 91 5.92 -14.23 -0.19
C TYR A 91 7.18 -13.44 0.09
N VAL A 92 8.06 -13.35 -0.91
CA VAL A 92 9.24 -12.48 -0.87
C VAL A 92 9.07 -11.43 -1.95
N LEU A 93 9.15 -10.15 -1.58
CA LEU A 93 9.22 -9.07 -2.55
C LEU A 93 10.61 -9.09 -3.20
N VAL A 94 10.66 -9.27 -4.51
CA VAL A 94 11.92 -9.26 -5.26
C VAL A 94 12.26 -7.80 -5.60
N ASP A 95 13.43 -7.33 -5.17
CA ASP A 95 13.88 -5.93 -5.34
C ASP A 95 14.05 -5.50 -6.81
N ASN A 96 13.92 -6.43 -7.76
CA ASN A 96 13.96 -6.15 -9.18
C ASN A 96 13.15 -7.21 -9.95
N PRO A 97 11.89 -6.95 -10.33
CA PRO A 97 11.30 -7.73 -11.41
C PRO A 97 12.10 -7.35 -12.66
N GLY A 98 13.01 -8.23 -13.10
CA GLY A 98 13.67 -8.06 -14.41
C GLY A 98 12.63 -7.65 -15.46
N PRO A 99 13.02 -6.78 -16.41
CA PRO A 99 12.19 -5.70 -16.95
C PRO A 99 10.71 -6.07 -16.89
N ALA A 100 10.03 -5.56 -15.86
CA ALA A 100 8.60 -5.66 -15.74
C ALA A 100 8.02 -5.41 -17.13
N ALA A 101 7.26 -6.39 -17.63
CA ALA A 101 6.49 -6.29 -18.85
C ALA A 101 6.02 -4.85 -18.95
N ALA A 102 6.57 -4.14 -19.94
CA ALA A 102 6.25 -2.75 -20.20
C ALA A 102 4.76 -2.61 -19.97
N PHE A 103 4.35 -1.73 -19.05
CA PHE A 103 2.96 -1.32 -18.99
C PHE A 103 2.56 -1.09 -20.46
N PRO A 104 1.59 -1.85 -21.00
CA PRO A 104 1.22 -1.63 -22.39
C PRO A 104 0.94 -0.13 -22.51
N PRO A 105 1.53 0.56 -23.49
CA PRO A 105 1.32 1.99 -23.65
C PRO A 105 -0.19 2.19 -23.63
N HIS A 106 -0.66 3.08 -22.76
CA HIS A 106 -2.05 3.45 -22.66
C HIS A 106 -2.50 3.87 -24.06
N THR A 107 -3.29 3.02 -24.73
CA THR A 107 -3.89 3.30 -26.04
C THR A 107 -5.07 4.27 -25.93
N GLY A 108 -5.34 4.78 -24.72
CA GLY A 108 -6.33 5.82 -24.49
C GLY A 108 -5.83 7.16 -25.00
N MET A 109 -6.56 7.75 -25.95
CA MET A 109 -6.37 9.13 -26.40
C MET A 109 -6.23 10.07 -25.20
N PRO A 110 -5.33 11.08 -25.27
CA PRO A 110 -5.26 12.10 -24.25
C PRO A 110 -6.61 12.82 -24.14
N PRO A 111 -7.06 13.18 -22.92
CA PRO A 111 -8.27 13.98 -22.77
C PRO A 111 -8.07 15.30 -23.52
N LYS A 112 -9.01 15.61 -24.43
CA LYS A 112 -9.05 16.90 -25.11
C LYS A 112 -9.29 17.97 -24.05
N GLY A 113 -8.21 18.61 -23.60
CA GLY A 113 -8.28 19.87 -22.89
C GLY A 113 -8.92 20.91 -23.80
N VAL A 114 -10.02 21.50 -23.33
CA VAL A 114 -10.65 22.67 -23.93
C VAL A 114 -9.85 23.88 -23.46
N GLY A 115 -9.31 24.63 -24.42
CA GLY A 115 -8.80 25.99 -24.30
C GLY A 115 -9.27 26.77 -25.51
#